data_AF-A0A1N7SKE6-F1
#
_entry.id   AF-A0A1N7SKE6-F1
#
_cell.length_a   1.000
_cell.length_b   1.000
_cell.length_c   1.000
_cell.angle_alpha   90.00
_cell.angle_beta   90.00
_cell.angle_gamma   90.00
#
_symmetry.space_group_name_H-M   'P 1'
#
loop_
_entity.id
_entity.type
_entity.pdbx_description
1 polymer ?
#
loop_
_entity_poly.entity_id
_entity_poly.type
_entity_poly.pdbx_seq_one_letter_code
_entity_poly.pdbx_strand_id
1 'polypeptide(L)'
;MNEPTNEPILRHAGVPYYTQWGSPAWVRAIVEQQRDPCDDPHWQRSGFADPEHYRFWAQRLCGLTCLESALDYWRIGHAPRAALLDEALRHGVYRMREDGGVDGLIYRPFAVWVASAFGVPGIAGPAGHRGHSRLR
;
A
#
# COMPACT_ATOMS: atom_id res chain seq x y z
N MET A 1 -37.98 -25.27 1.50
CA MET A 1 -37.34 -24.37 2.50
C MET A 1 -36.06 -23.92 1.83
N ASN A 2 -36.05 -22.72 1.24
CA ASN A 2 -34.88 -22.21 0.54
C ASN A 2 -34.03 -21.48 1.58
N GLU A 3 -32.85 -22.00 1.88
CA GLU A 3 -31.87 -21.24 2.65
C GLU A 3 -31.46 -19.99 1.85
N PRO A 4 -31.37 -18.81 2.48
CA PRO A 4 -30.77 -17.66 1.84
C PRO A 4 -29.29 -17.98 1.61
N THR A 5 -28.90 -18.16 0.36
CA THR A 5 -27.50 -18.16 -0.05
C THR A 5 -26.90 -16.84 0.40
N ASN A 6 -26.04 -16.90 1.42
CA ASN A 6 -25.24 -15.78 1.89
C ASN A 6 -24.18 -15.46 0.84
N GLU A 7 -24.62 -14.95 -0.31
CA GLU A 7 -23.72 -14.50 -1.37
C GLU A 7 -22.93 -13.30 -0.84
N PRO A 8 -21.59 -13.32 -0.94
CA PRO A 8 -20.78 -12.22 -0.46
C PRO A 8 -21.14 -10.95 -1.23
N ILE A 9 -21.74 -9.99 -0.53
CA ILE A 9 -22.03 -8.67 -1.09
C ILE A 9 -20.69 -7.95 -1.31
N LEU A 10 -20.27 -7.84 -2.57
CA LEU A 10 -19.15 -7.00 -2.97
C LEU A 10 -19.52 -5.53 -2.71
N ARG A 11 -18.89 -4.92 -1.71
CA ARG A 11 -19.15 -3.51 -1.35
C ARG A 11 -18.68 -2.53 -2.42
N HIS A 12 -17.63 -2.89 -3.17
CA HIS A 12 -17.03 -2.07 -4.21
C HIS A 12 -16.73 -2.94 -5.43
N ALA A 13 -17.13 -2.47 -6.61
CA ALA A 13 -16.89 -3.12 -7.89
C ALA A 13 -16.15 -2.14 -8.81
N GLY A 14 -15.29 -2.66 -9.69
CA GLY A 14 -14.52 -1.84 -10.62
C GLY A 14 -13.37 -1.04 -9.99
N VAL A 15 -12.85 -1.48 -8.84
CA VAL A 15 -11.60 -0.93 -8.29
C VAL A 15 -10.46 -1.26 -9.27
N PRO A 16 -9.68 -0.27 -9.74
CA PRO A 16 -8.57 -0.53 -10.64
C PRO A 16 -7.54 -1.41 -9.95
N TYR A 17 -6.89 -2.31 -10.69
CA TYR A 17 -5.83 -3.14 -10.16
C TYR A 17 -4.46 -2.59 -10.54
N TYR A 18 -3.66 -2.23 -9.53
CA TYR A 18 -2.25 -1.94 -9.71
C TYR A 18 -1.37 -3.03 -9.10
N THR A 19 -0.46 -3.56 -9.90
CA THR A 19 0.59 -4.46 -9.44
C THR A 19 1.73 -3.69 -8.80
N GLN A 20 2.45 -4.33 -7.87
CA GLN A 20 3.70 -3.86 -7.28
C GLN A 20 4.85 -3.72 -8.29
N TRP A 21 4.71 -4.34 -9.46
CA TRP A 21 5.65 -4.23 -10.56
C TRP A 21 5.26 -3.11 -11.55
N GLY A 22 6.07 -2.89 -12.59
CA GLY A 22 5.75 -1.91 -13.63
C GLY A 22 4.54 -2.31 -14.47
N SER A 23 4.32 -3.63 -14.62
CA SER A 23 3.37 -4.22 -15.56
C SER A 23 2.66 -5.45 -14.98
N PRO A 24 1.32 -5.56 -15.09
CA PRO A 24 0.61 -6.76 -14.68
C PRO A 24 1.06 -8.03 -15.41
N ALA A 25 1.50 -7.93 -16.67
CA ALA A 25 1.99 -9.07 -17.45
C ALA A 25 3.28 -9.70 -16.86
N TRP A 26 4.03 -8.95 -16.07
CA TRP A 26 5.28 -9.41 -15.47
C TRP A 26 5.09 -10.13 -14.14
N VAL A 27 3.87 -10.15 -13.61
CA VAL A 27 3.53 -10.83 -12.35
C VAL A 27 4.00 -12.28 -12.35
N ARG A 28 3.62 -13.02 -13.38
CA ARG A 28 3.95 -14.44 -13.50
C ARG A 28 5.46 -14.66 -13.62
N ALA A 29 6.12 -13.88 -14.45
CA ALA A 29 7.56 -13.97 -14.69
C ALA A 29 8.36 -13.73 -13.40
N ILE A 30 7.97 -12.75 -12.60
CA ILE A 30 8.68 -12.41 -11.37
C ILE A 30 8.40 -13.43 -10.27
N VAL A 31 7.13 -13.82 -10.08
CA VAL A 31 6.72 -14.73 -8.97
C VAL A 31 7.11 -16.18 -9.25
N GLU A 32 6.80 -16.70 -10.44
CA GLU A 32 6.97 -18.12 -10.74
C GLU A 32 8.35 -18.42 -11.30
N GLN A 33 8.94 -17.49 -12.06
CA GLN A 33 10.20 -17.71 -12.78
C GLN A 33 11.37 -16.95 -12.14
N GLN A 34 11.14 -16.24 -11.04
CA GLN A 34 12.15 -15.48 -10.30
C GLN A 34 12.91 -14.48 -11.21
N ARG A 35 12.23 -13.94 -12.24
CA ARG A 35 12.81 -12.90 -13.10
C ARG A 35 13.03 -11.63 -12.30
N ASP A 36 14.06 -10.88 -12.70
CA ASP A 36 14.36 -9.59 -12.11
C ASP A 36 13.21 -8.61 -12.39
N PRO A 37 12.63 -7.96 -11.36
CA PRO A 37 11.66 -6.89 -11.56
C PRO A 37 12.14 -5.76 -12.49
N CYS A 38 13.46 -5.52 -12.57
CA CYS A 38 14.04 -4.50 -13.43
C CYS A 38 14.03 -4.87 -14.92
N ASP A 39 13.79 -6.14 -15.26
CA ASP A 39 13.62 -6.56 -16.65
C ASP A 39 12.28 -6.07 -17.24
N ASP A 40 11.34 -5.63 -16.39
CA ASP A 40 10.07 -5.05 -16.82
C ASP A 40 10.29 -3.67 -17.47
N PRO A 41 10.03 -3.47 -18.77
CA PRO A 41 10.30 -2.19 -19.45
C PRO A 41 9.52 -1.01 -18.86
N HIS A 42 8.51 -1.26 -18.02
CA HIS A 42 7.69 -0.24 -17.40
C HIS A 42 8.01 0.02 -15.94
N TRP A 43 9.09 -0.56 -15.39
CA TRP A 43 9.45 -0.40 -13.96
C TRP A 43 9.55 1.08 -13.53
N GLN A 44 10.09 1.94 -14.40
CA GLN A 44 10.26 3.38 -14.17
C GLN A 44 8.93 4.13 -14.00
N ARG A 45 7.79 3.60 -14.46
CA ARG A 45 6.47 4.21 -14.23
C ARG A 45 6.11 4.25 -12.75
N SER A 46 6.75 3.42 -11.92
CA SER A 46 6.64 3.44 -10.47
C SER A 46 7.30 4.69 -9.84
N GLY A 47 8.04 5.49 -10.61
CA GLY A 47 8.73 6.70 -10.15
C GLY A 47 10.10 6.45 -9.53
N PHE A 48 10.63 5.22 -9.59
CA PHE A 48 11.98 4.92 -9.13
C PHE A 48 13.01 5.34 -10.19
N ALA A 49 14.10 5.98 -9.76
CA ALA A 49 15.21 6.35 -10.63
C ALA A 49 16.33 5.30 -10.64
N ASP A 50 16.52 4.59 -9.52
CA ASP A 50 17.58 3.58 -9.35
C ASP A 50 17.01 2.15 -9.45
N PRO A 51 17.53 1.31 -10.37
CA PRO A 51 17.15 -0.09 -10.49
C PRO A 51 17.42 -0.92 -9.22
N GLU A 52 18.52 -0.67 -8.49
CA GLU A 52 18.81 -1.47 -7.29
C GLU A 52 17.82 -1.17 -6.17
N HIS A 53 17.55 0.11 -5.95
CA HIS A 53 16.51 0.55 -5.02
C HIS A 53 15.13 0.00 -5.40
N TYR A 54 14.79 0.00 -6.70
CA TYR A 54 13.54 -0.60 -7.18
C TYR A 54 13.49 -2.10 -6.94
N ARG A 55 14.54 -2.86 -7.31
CA ARG A 55 14.59 -4.33 -7.13
C ARG A 55 14.34 -4.73 -5.68
N PHE A 56 14.92 -3.99 -4.74
CA PHE A 56 14.75 -4.22 -3.31
C PHE A 56 13.30 -3.98 -2.86
N TRP A 57 12.72 -2.84 -3.23
CA TRP A 57 11.37 -2.47 -2.79
C TRP A 57 10.25 -3.15 -3.57
N ALA A 58 10.43 -3.45 -4.86
CA ALA A 58 9.42 -3.99 -5.76
C ALA A 58 8.76 -5.28 -5.23
N GLN A 59 9.44 -6.03 -4.35
CA GLN A 59 8.90 -7.22 -3.70
C GLN A 59 8.01 -6.93 -2.47
N ARG A 60 8.00 -5.69 -1.99
CA ARG A 60 7.42 -5.24 -0.70
C ARG A 60 6.37 -4.13 -0.84
N LEU A 61 6.10 -3.69 -2.08
CA LEU A 61 5.22 -2.55 -2.39
C LEU A 61 3.74 -2.92 -2.55
N CYS A 62 3.34 -4.18 -2.41
CA CYS A 62 1.94 -4.61 -2.61
C CYS A 62 0.93 -3.77 -1.80
N GLY A 63 1.27 -3.41 -0.56
CA GLY A 63 0.39 -2.58 0.26
C GLY A 63 0.23 -1.14 -0.28
N LEU A 64 1.29 -0.56 -0.84
CA LEU A 64 1.21 0.76 -1.47
C LEU A 64 0.45 0.71 -2.80
N THR A 65 0.57 -0.36 -3.58
CA THR A 65 -0.18 -0.46 -4.85
C THR A 65 -1.66 -0.74 -4.64
N CYS A 66 -2.00 -1.45 -3.57
CA CYS A 66 -3.37 -1.54 -3.10
C CYS A 66 -3.91 -0.17 -2.64
N LEU A 67 -3.08 0.65 -1.99
CA LEU A 67 -3.45 2.02 -1.65
C LEU A 67 -3.70 2.86 -2.90
N GLU A 68 -2.79 2.86 -3.88
CA GLU A 68 -2.97 3.54 -5.18
C GLU A 68 -4.31 3.14 -5.82
N SER A 69 -4.62 1.84 -5.83
CA SER A 69 -5.86 1.29 -6.38
C SER A 69 -7.11 1.87 -5.69
N ALA A 70 -7.07 1.98 -4.37
CA ALA A 70 -8.15 2.54 -3.57
C ALA A 70 -8.28 4.06 -3.74
N LEU A 71 -7.16 4.78 -3.76
CA LEU A 71 -7.13 6.23 -3.96
C LEU A 71 -7.68 6.61 -5.33
N ASP A 72 -7.27 5.91 -6.39
CA ASP A 72 -7.79 6.14 -7.74
C ASP A 72 -9.28 5.79 -7.87
N TYR A 73 -9.72 4.70 -7.22
CA TYR A 73 -11.15 4.37 -7.16
C TYR A 73 -11.97 5.50 -6.53
N TRP A 74 -11.46 6.12 -5.46
CA TRP A 74 -12.10 7.28 -4.82
C TRP A 74 -11.77 8.62 -5.46
N ARG A 75 -10.97 8.64 -6.54
CA ARG A 75 -10.48 9.85 -7.23
C ARG A 75 -9.72 10.82 -6.30
N ILE A 76 -8.97 10.28 -5.36
CA ILE A 76 -8.09 11.02 -4.46
C ILE A 76 -6.71 11.08 -5.13
N GLY A 77 -6.23 12.28 -5.42
CA GLY A 77 -4.90 12.47 -6.01
C GLY A 77 -3.79 11.95 -5.09
N HIS A 78 -2.80 11.29 -5.66
CA HIS A 78 -1.66 10.74 -4.92
C HIS A 78 -0.35 10.97 -5.67
N ALA A 79 0.76 10.97 -4.92
CA ALA A 79 2.10 11.05 -5.49
C ALA A 79 2.48 9.72 -6.17
N PRO A 80 3.52 9.70 -7.03
CA PRO A 80 4.07 8.46 -7.58
C PRO A 80 4.50 7.48 -6.47
N ARG A 81 4.47 6.18 -6.75
CA ARG A 81 4.78 5.11 -5.79
C ARG A 81 6.09 5.29 -5.03
N ALA A 82 7.15 5.73 -5.70
CA ALA A 82 8.43 6.02 -5.03
C ALA A 82 8.29 7.10 -3.95
N ALA A 83 7.55 8.18 -4.21
CA ALA A 83 7.31 9.22 -3.22
C ALA A 83 6.38 8.75 -2.08
N LEU A 84 5.39 7.90 -2.39
CA LEU A 84 4.57 7.24 -1.36
C LEU A 84 5.39 6.32 -0.46
N LEU A 85 6.37 5.62 -1.02
CA LEU A 85 7.31 4.80 -0.24
C LEU A 85 8.14 5.68 0.71
N ASP A 86 8.66 6.81 0.23
CA ASP A 86 9.43 7.73 1.06
C ASP A 86 8.58 8.28 2.23
N GLU A 87 7.31 8.63 1.99
CA GLU A 87 6.38 9.02 3.06
C GLU A 87 6.11 7.85 4.01
N ALA A 88 5.86 6.65 3.47
CA ALA A 88 5.62 5.46 4.27
C ALA A 88 6.80 5.16 5.21
N LEU A 89 8.04 5.29 4.72
CA LEU A 89 9.25 5.16 5.53
C LEU A 89 9.31 6.23 6.64
N ARG A 90 9.04 7.51 6.32
CA ARG A 90 9.01 8.60 7.31
C ARG A 90 7.99 8.36 8.43
N HIS A 91 6.85 7.77 8.09
CA HIS A 91 5.78 7.46 9.03
C HIS A 91 5.95 6.11 9.75
N GLY A 92 7.06 5.40 9.52
CA GLY A 92 7.35 4.10 10.15
C GLY A 92 6.44 2.97 9.66
N VAL A 93 5.84 3.13 8.48
CA VAL A 93 5.04 2.10 7.80
C VAL A 93 5.91 0.92 7.38
N TYR A 94 7.12 1.22 6.92
CA TYR A 94 8.17 0.24 6.68
C TYR A 94 9.33 0.54 7.61
N ARG A 95 9.94 -0.51 8.16
CA ARG A 95 11.11 -0.37 9.02
C ARG A 95 12.24 -1.23 8.49
N MET A 96 13.37 -0.59 8.20
CA MET A 96 14.62 -1.29 7.92
C MET A 96 15.13 -1.91 9.22
N ARG A 97 15.50 -3.18 9.14
CA ARG A 97 16.17 -3.91 10.21
C ARG A 97 17.68 -3.74 10.08
N GLU A 98 18.40 -3.95 11.17
CA GLU A 98 19.87 -3.87 11.21
C GLU A 98 20.55 -4.92 10.33
N ASP A 99 19.87 -6.03 10.03
CA ASP A 99 20.34 -7.10 9.15
C ASP A 99 20.16 -6.79 7.65
N GLY A 100 19.68 -5.59 7.30
CA GLY A 100 19.36 -5.19 5.93
C GLY A 100 17.99 -5.68 5.44
N GLY A 101 17.23 -6.38 6.29
CA GLY A 101 15.85 -6.76 6.03
C GLY A 101 14.86 -5.61 6.21
N VAL A 102 13.61 -5.85 5.85
CA VAL A 102 12.49 -4.90 6.04
C VAL A 102 11.41 -5.62 6.81
N ASP A 103 10.97 -5.04 7.92
CA ASP A 103 9.69 -5.41 8.51
C ASP A 103 8.61 -5.03 7.50
N GLY A 104 7.89 -6.03 6.99
CA GLY A 104 6.79 -5.81 6.04
C GLY A 104 5.81 -4.74 6.55
N LEU A 105 4.96 -4.23 5.67
CA LEU A 105 4.10 -3.08 5.97
C LEU A 105 3.42 -3.21 7.35
N ILE A 106 3.72 -2.26 8.24
CA ILE A 106 3.20 -2.23 9.60
C ILE A 106 1.84 -1.53 9.59
N TYR A 107 0.79 -2.29 9.90
CA TYR A 107 -0.60 -1.86 9.74
C TYR A 107 -0.99 -0.61 10.54
N ARG A 108 -0.58 -0.49 11.81
CA ARG A 108 -0.95 0.65 12.65
C ARG A 108 -0.41 2.00 12.14
N PRO A 109 0.89 2.17 11.89
CA PRO A 109 1.41 3.42 11.31
C PRO A 109 0.85 3.67 9.91
N PHE A 110 0.67 2.64 9.08
CA PHE A 110 0.04 2.78 7.76
C PHE A 110 -1.36 3.38 7.87
N ALA A 111 -2.18 2.80 8.73
CA ALA A 111 -3.55 3.21 8.96
C ALA A 111 -3.66 4.67 9.45
N VAL A 112 -2.80 5.06 10.39
CA VAL A 112 -2.72 6.44 10.91
C VAL A 112 -2.29 7.41 9.82
N TRP A 113 -1.25 7.06 9.06
CA TRP A 113 -0.75 7.89 7.97
C TRP A 113 -1.79 8.08 6.87
N VAL A 114 -2.40 7.00 6.36
CA VAL A 114 -3.39 7.06 5.29
C VAL A 114 -4.61 7.88 5.70
N ALA A 115 -5.09 7.71 6.93
CA ALA A 115 -6.20 8.50 7.44
C ALA A 115 -5.85 10.00 7.50
N SER A 116 -4.63 10.33 7.94
CA SER A 116 -4.19 11.73 8.05
C SER A 116 -3.88 12.37 6.69
N ALA A 117 -3.28 11.65 5.75
CA ALA A 117 -2.81 12.17 4.48
C ALA A 117 -3.91 12.22 3.40
N PHE A 118 -4.82 11.24 3.39
CA PHE A 118 -5.82 11.08 2.34
C PHE A 118 -7.27 11.19 2.84
N GLY A 119 -7.47 11.36 4.15
CA GLY A 119 -8.81 11.52 4.72
C GLY A 119 -9.70 10.28 4.62
N VAL A 120 -9.11 9.08 4.42
CA VAL A 120 -9.85 7.82 4.30
C VAL A 120 -10.32 7.36 5.70
N PRO A 121 -11.63 7.38 6.00
CA PRO A 121 -12.14 6.99 7.32
C PRO A 121 -12.13 5.47 7.47
N GLY A 122 -11.73 4.98 8.65
CA GLY A 122 -11.93 3.56 9.03
C GLY A 122 -10.69 2.77 9.44
N ILE A 123 -9.50 3.40 9.49
CA ILE A 123 -8.24 2.70 9.82
C ILE A 123 -7.58 3.22 11.11
N ALA A 124 -7.88 4.46 11.51
CA ALA A 124 -7.48 4.95 12.83
C ALA A 124 -8.39 4.32 13.91
N GLY A 125 -7.82 3.47 14.77
CA GLY A 125 -8.46 3.11 16.04
C GLY A 125 -8.84 4.39 16.82
N PRO A 126 -9.81 4.31 17.77
CA PRO A 126 -10.35 5.49 18.42
C PRO A 126 -9.22 6.36 18.95
N ALA A 127 -9.14 7.60 18.45
CA ALA A 127 -8.29 8.62 19.01
C ALA A 127 -8.54 8.64 20.51
N GLY A 128 -7.49 8.40 21.29
CA GLY A 128 -7.55 8.33 22.74
C GLY A 128 -8.38 9.48 23.28
N HIS A 129 -9.35 9.12 24.11
CA HIS A 129 -10.18 10.02 24.89
C HIS A 129 -9.27 11.08 25.53
N ARG A 130 -9.28 12.32 25.00
CA ARG A 130 -8.67 13.45 25.70
C ARG A 130 -9.48 13.64 26.96
N GLY A 131 -8.88 13.25 28.08
CA GLY A 131 -9.45 13.42 29.41
C GLY A 131 -9.87 14.88 29.59
N HIS A 132 -11.17 15.11 29.69
CA HIS A 132 -11.68 16.33 30.28
C HIS A 132 -11.29 16.31 31.76
N SER A 133 -10.24 17.06 32.06
CA SER A 133 -9.92 17.52 33.41
C SER A 133 -11.19 18.12 34.02
N ARG A 134 -11.77 17.40 34.99
CA ARG A 134 -12.69 18.00 35.94
C ARG A 134 -11.83 18.61 37.05
N LEU A 135 -11.56 19.90 36.93
CA LEU A 135 -11.33 20.75 38.08
C LEU A 135 -12.71 21.19 38.59
N ARG A 136 -13.08 20.65 39.75
CA ARG A 136 -13.98 21.28 40.72
C ARG A 136 -13.28 21.27 42.05
#